data_AF-A0A348FYJ9-F1
#
_entry.id   AF-A0A348FYJ9-F1
#
_cell.length_a   1.000
_cell.length_b   1.000
_cell.length_c   1.000
_cell.angle_alpha   90.00
_cell.angle_beta   90.00
_cell.angle_gamma   90.00
#
_symmetry.space_group_name_H-M   'P 1'
#
loop_
_entity.id
_entity.type
_entity.pdbx_description
1 polymer ?
#
loop_
_entity_poly.entity_id
_entity_poly.type
_entity_poly.pdbx_seq_one_letter_code
_entity_poly.pdbx_strand_id
1 'polypeptide(L)'
;MTIPGPKPAMGLGAIAGGIAARLAPAKASSRQIGQIHSLAKQAGLDEDSRRDLMQAATGKRSAKDLTTREAMVVIDRLKEMSAPKAIFKAPSKAPSKAGEAPASETPAARGAVEIDGPYGPKLRALWISAWNLGVVRDRTDAAMISFVERQTKISHTRWLRAAADARKAVEGLKAWVSREGGVGWPASDDPLSVRRAVIAAQWRRLGKLGAIDHHGFGADHALTCYIGTVARGSSRLGTGLDDPSLTAEQLDQVIVALGRKLRKALSERAA
;
A
#
# COMPACT_ATOMS: atom_id res chain seq x y z
N MET A 1 6.63 82.19 -13.57
CA MET A 1 7.73 82.54 -12.65
C MET A 1 8.27 81.25 -12.05
N THR A 2 9.45 80.85 -12.51
CA THR A 2 10.20 79.67 -12.07
C THR A 2 10.72 79.88 -10.66
N ILE A 3 10.41 78.98 -9.73
CA ILE A 3 11.17 78.81 -8.47
C ILE A 3 11.34 77.29 -8.23
N PRO A 4 12.55 76.85 -7.83
CA PRO A 4 13.07 75.51 -8.10
C PRO A 4 12.79 74.51 -6.97
N GLY A 5 12.89 73.22 -7.31
CA GLY A 5 12.77 72.13 -6.35
C GLY A 5 13.95 72.05 -5.36
N PRO A 6 13.73 71.52 -4.15
CA PRO A 6 14.80 71.07 -3.28
C PRO A 6 15.02 69.55 -3.35
N LYS A 7 16.29 69.24 -3.64
CA LYS A 7 17.14 68.05 -3.49
C LYS A 7 16.56 66.72 -2.94
N PRO A 8 17.07 65.57 -3.46
CA PRO A 8 16.73 64.25 -2.97
C PRO A 8 17.31 64.00 -1.56
N ALA A 9 16.47 63.49 -0.68
CA ALA A 9 16.88 63.01 0.63
C ALA A 9 17.66 61.70 0.52
N MET A 10 18.61 61.59 1.46
CA MET A 10 19.66 60.60 1.60
C MET A 10 19.18 59.14 1.66
N GLY A 11 20.12 58.27 1.30
CA GLY A 11 20.02 56.83 1.34
C GLY A 11 19.59 56.26 2.70
N LEU A 12 18.55 55.44 2.65
CA LEU A 12 18.46 54.20 3.41
C LEU A 12 19.02 53.14 2.46
N GLY A 13 20.22 52.61 2.68
CA GLY A 13 20.47 51.79 3.87
C GLY A 13 20.00 50.39 3.55
N ALA A 14 20.92 49.61 2.99
CA ALA A 14 20.77 48.23 2.57
C ALA A 14 19.97 47.36 3.57
N ILE A 15 18.91 46.69 3.09
CA ILE A 15 18.39 45.41 3.60
C ILE A 15 17.31 44.90 2.62
N ALA A 16 17.72 44.40 1.46
CA ALA A 16 16.84 43.58 0.61
C ALA A 16 17.61 42.57 -0.25
N GLY A 17 18.83 42.18 0.17
CA GLY A 17 19.56 41.07 -0.42
C GLY A 17 19.80 40.03 0.67
N GLY A 18 18.96 38.99 0.76
CA GLY A 18 19.23 37.97 1.77
C GLY A 18 18.20 36.90 2.10
N ILE A 19 17.09 36.72 1.38
CA ILE A 19 16.24 35.52 1.57
C ILE A 19 15.67 35.05 0.24
N ALA A 20 16.53 34.44 -0.58
CA ALA A 20 16.16 33.37 -1.52
C ALA A 20 17.40 32.90 -2.30
N ALA A 21 18.51 32.61 -1.62
CA ALA A 21 19.43 31.60 -2.15
C ALA A 21 18.70 30.26 -2.03
N ARG A 22 17.80 30.01 -2.98
CA ARG A 22 17.09 28.76 -3.19
C ARG A 22 18.17 27.71 -3.37
N LEU A 23 18.54 26.98 -2.31
CA LEU A 23 19.49 25.86 -2.40
C LEU A 23 19.02 24.98 -3.55
N ALA A 24 19.79 24.96 -4.64
CA ALA A 24 19.53 24.06 -5.73
C ALA A 24 19.49 22.63 -5.14
N PRO A 25 18.45 21.84 -5.41
CA PRO A 25 18.32 20.53 -4.80
C PRO A 25 19.52 19.67 -5.19
N ALA A 26 20.19 19.09 -4.18
CA ALA A 26 21.37 18.26 -4.38
C ALA A 26 21.07 17.14 -5.40
N LYS A 27 21.99 16.94 -6.35
CA LYS A 27 21.87 15.88 -7.37
C LYS A 27 21.99 14.49 -6.71
N ALA A 28 21.34 13.50 -7.32
CA ALA A 28 21.38 12.13 -6.87
C ALA A 28 22.83 11.60 -6.80
N SER A 29 23.16 10.91 -5.72
CA SER A 29 24.48 10.32 -5.53
C SER A 29 24.67 9.09 -6.43
N SER A 30 25.93 8.78 -6.78
CA SER A 30 26.29 7.58 -7.56
C SER A 30 25.73 6.28 -6.94
N ARG A 31 25.72 6.20 -5.60
CA ARG A 31 25.13 5.08 -4.86
C ARG A 31 23.62 4.94 -5.10
N GLN A 32 22.88 6.05 -5.13
CA GLN A 32 21.43 6.04 -5.39
C GLN A 32 21.13 5.65 -6.85
N ILE A 33 21.92 6.16 -7.79
CA ILE A 33 21.79 5.79 -9.21
C ILE A 33 22.03 4.28 -9.37
N GLY A 34 23.10 3.75 -8.80
CA GLY A 34 23.37 2.30 -8.81
C GLY A 34 22.25 1.47 -8.18
N GLN A 35 21.64 1.97 -7.10
CA GLN A 35 20.51 1.32 -6.44
C GLN A 35 19.25 1.28 -7.33
N ILE A 36 18.96 2.36 -8.08
CA ILE A 36 17.86 2.40 -9.07
C ILE A 36 18.06 1.32 -10.13
N HIS A 37 19.26 1.21 -10.70
CA HIS A 37 19.55 0.19 -11.72
C HIS A 37 19.43 -1.24 -11.17
N SER A 38 19.95 -1.49 -9.97
CA SER A 38 19.86 -2.80 -9.33
C SER A 38 18.41 -3.19 -9.03
N LEU A 39 17.61 -2.28 -8.46
CA LEU A 39 16.21 -2.54 -8.12
C LEU A 39 15.32 -2.68 -9.36
N ALA A 40 15.58 -1.91 -10.43
CA ALA A 40 14.88 -2.07 -11.71
C ALA A 40 15.10 -3.48 -12.30
N LYS A 41 16.34 -3.96 -12.26
CA LYS A 41 16.68 -5.33 -12.67
C LYS A 41 16.01 -6.38 -11.79
N GLN A 42 15.96 -6.17 -10.48
CA GLN A 42 15.27 -7.08 -9.54
C GLN A 42 13.75 -7.09 -9.73
N ALA A 43 13.15 -5.97 -10.14
CA ALA A 43 11.74 -5.87 -10.52
C ALA A 43 11.45 -6.39 -11.95
N GLY A 44 12.47 -6.82 -12.70
CA GLY A 44 12.32 -7.31 -14.07
C GLY A 44 11.98 -6.23 -15.10
N LEU A 45 12.25 -4.95 -14.79
CA LEU A 45 12.06 -3.82 -15.70
C LEU A 45 13.26 -3.71 -16.64
N ASP A 46 12.99 -3.60 -17.94
CA ASP A 46 13.98 -3.24 -18.95
C ASP A 46 14.31 -1.73 -18.91
N GLU A 47 15.27 -1.32 -19.73
CA GLU A 47 15.77 0.06 -19.80
C GLU A 47 14.64 1.07 -20.09
N ASP A 48 13.73 0.77 -21.03
CA ASP A 48 12.66 1.68 -21.44
C ASP A 48 11.59 1.79 -20.37
N SER A 49 11.15 0.66 -19.82
CA SER A 49 10.18 0.63 -18.72
C SER A 49 10.68 1.37 -17.48
N ARG A 50 11.99 1.28 -17.18
CA ARG A 50 12.62 2.06 -16.10
C ARG A 50 12.61 3.56 -16.41
N ARG A 51 12.86 3.96 -17.67
CA ARG A 51 12.83 5.37 -18.10
C ARG A 51 11.43 5.98 -17.99
N ASP A 52 10.41 5.21 -18.37
CA ASP A 52 9.02 5.66 -18.31
C ASP A 52 8.54 5.78 -16.86
N LEU A 53 8.98 4.89 -15.97
CA LEU A 53 8.70 5.00 -14.54
C LEU A 53 9.36 6.23 -13.91
N MET A 54 10.62 6.52 -14.25
CA MET A 54 11.29 7.75 -13.80
C MET A 54 10.55 8.99 -14.31
N GLN A 55 10.08 8.96 -15.56
CA GLN A 55 9.33 10.07 -16.15
C GLN A 55 7.96 10.27 -15.48
N ALA A 56 7.22 9.19 -15.21
CA ALA A 56 5.94 9.27 -14.52
C ALA A 56 6.07 9.76 -13.07
N ALA A 57 7.13 9.34 -12.36
CA ALA A 57 7.32 9.69 -10.96
C ALA A 57 7.94 11.08 -10.75
N THR A 58 8.77 11.55 -11.69
CA THR A 58 9.63 12.74 -11.47
C THR A 58 9.68 13.71 -12.65
N GLY A 59 9.08 13.37 -13.79
CA GLY A 59 9.15 14.12 -15.03
C GLY A 59 10.45 13.94 -15.82
N LYS A 60 11.42 13.15 -15.33
CA LYS A 60 12.76 13.01 -15.92
C LYS A 60 13.01 11.58 -16.41
N ARG A 61 13.62 11.43 -17.59
CA ARG A 61 13.93 10.11 -18.18
C ARG A 61 15.32 9.58 -17.82
N SER A 62 16.14 10.35 -17.11
CA SER A 62 17.55 10.04 -16.84
C SER A 62 17.82 10.06 -15.35
N ALA A 63 18.42 8.97 -14.84
CA ALA A 63 18.77 8.82 -13.43
C ALA A 63 19.84 9.83 -12.96
N LYS A 64 20.63 10.38 -13.89
CA LYS A 64 21.67 11.40 -13.61
C LYS A 64 21.09 12.80 -13.39
N ASP A 65 19.86 13.03 -13.85
CA ASP A 65 19.17 14.33 -13.74
C ASP A 65 18.26 14.39 -12.51
N LEU A 66 18.16 13.28 -11.77
CA LEU A 66 17.41 13.19 -10.53
C LEU A 66 18.13 13.96 -9.41
N THR A 67 17.34 14.58 -8.55
CA THR A 67 17.78 15.08 -7.25
C THR A 67 17.82 13.94 -6.22
N THR A 68 18.49 14.12 -5.10
CA THR A 68 18.55 13.13 -4.01
C THR A 68 17.16 12.72 -3.52
N ARG A 69 16.20 13.66 -3.48
CA ARG A 69 14.82 13.40 -3.06
C ARG A 69 14.04 12.64 -4.13
N GLU A 70 14.13 13.07 -5.39
CA GLU A 70 13.48 12.38 -6.52
C GLU A 70 14.04 10.96 -6.71
N ALA A 71 15.36 10.76 -6.55
CA ALA A 71 15.98 9.45 -6.59
C ALA A 71 15.46 8.55 -5.45
N MET A 72 15.20 9.10 -4.27
CA MET A 72 14.59 8.35 -3.17
C MET A 72 13.17 7.89 -3.53
N VAL A 73 12.36 8.76 -4.12
CA VAL A 73 10.99 8.42 -4.58
C VAL A 73 11.02 7.31 -5.62
N VAL A 74 11.93 7.37 -6.59
CA VAL A 74 12.11 6.32 -7.62
C VAL A 74 12.60 5.03 -6.98
N ILE A 75 13.57 5.08 -6.06
CA ILE A 75 14.07 3.92 -5.32
C ILE A 75 12.94 3.28 -4.52
N ASP A 76 12.10 4.06 -3.85
CA ASP A 76 11.00 3.55 -3.05
C ASP A 76 9.93 2.92 -3.94
N ARG A 77 9.61 3.51 -5.11
CA ARG A 77 8.72 2.90 -6.10
C ARG A 77 9.29 1.60 -6.68
N LEU A 78 10.59 1.56 -6.95
CA LEU A 78 11.28 0.35 -7.40
C LEU A 78 11.36 -0.71 -6.31
N LYS A 79 11.55 -0.34 -5.04
CA LYS A 79 11.44 -1.24 -3.88
C LYS A 79 10.02 -1.76 -3.70
N GLU A 80 9.00 -0.93 -3.96
CA GLU A 80 7.61 -1.36 -3.92
C GLU A 80 7.29 -2.41 -4.99
N MET A 81 7.91 -2.31 -6.17
CA MET A 81 7.76 -3.30 -7.24
C MET A 81 8.69 -4.52 -7.10
N SER A 82 9.88 -4.36 -6.52
CA SER A 82 10.88 -5.43 -6.35
C SER A 82 10.77 -6.19 -5.03
N ALA A 83 10.18 -5.59 -3.99
CA ALA A 83 9.90 -6.29 -2.75
C ALA A 83 8.52 -6.96 -2.83
N PRO A 84 8.40 -8.28 -2.59
CA PRO A 84 7.12 -8.88 -2.22
C PRO A 84 6.77 -8.44 -0.80
N LYS A 85 6.43 -7.16 -0.63
CA LYS A 85 5.97 -6.62 0.64
C LYS A 85 4.52 -7.05 0.80
N ALA A 86 4.26 -7.91 1.79
CA ALA A 86 2.91 -8.28 2.20
C ALA A 86 2.03 -7.03 2.24
N ILE A 87 0.96 -7.04 1.44
CA ILE A 87 -0.03 -5.97 1.34
C ILE A 87 -0.78 -5.80 2.69
N PHE A 88 -0.57 -6.70 3.66
CA PHE A 88 -1.03 -6.56 5.03
C PHE A 88 0.12 -6.88 5.98
N LYS A 89 0.61 -5.87 6.70
CA LYS A 89 1.51 -6.09 7.83
C LYS A 89 0.64 -6.57 8.99
N ALA A 90 0.74 -7.85 9.37
CA ALA A 90 0.34 -8.25 10.71
C ALA A 90 1.04 -7.32 11.71
N PRO A 91 0.44 -6.93 12.85
CA PRO A 91 1.07 -6.02 13.79
C PRO A 91 2.35 -6.65 14.34
N SER A 92 3.47 -6.42 13.66
CA SER A 92 4.80 -6.73 14.14
C SER A 92 5.26 -5.50 14.91
N LYS A 93 5.35 -5.63 16.23
CA LYS A 93 5.97 -4.63 17.09
C LYS A 93 7.35 -4.26 16.54
N ALA A 94 7.67 -2.97 16.55
CA ALA A 94 8.88 -2.39 15.97
C ALA A 94 10.18 -3.02 16.55
N PRO A 95 11.32 -2.96 15.82
CA PRO A 95 12.56 -3.58 16.23
C PRO A 95 13.28 -2.70 17.26
N SER A 96 13.38 -3.17 18.50
CA SER A 96 14.35 -2.63 19.45
C SER A 96 15.72 -3.24 19.13
N LYS A 97 16.71 -2.39 18.80
CA LYS A 97 18.10 -2.80 18.62
C LYS A 97 18.80 -3.04 19.96
N ALA A 98 19.66 -4.05 19.94
CA ALA A 98 20.88 -4.30 20.73
C ALA A 98 20.74 -4.93 22.13
N GLY A 99 21.43 -6.07 22.29
CA GLY A 99 21.74 -6.74 23.56
C GLY A 99 21.62 -8.26 23.43
N GLU A 100 22.69 -8.99 23.73
CA GLU A 100 22.91 -10.44 23.60
C GLU A 100 21.72 -11.41 23.83
N ALA A 101 21.77 -12.52 23.10
CA ALA A 101 21.08 -13.79 23.39
C ALA A 101 21.66 -14.47 24.66
N PRO A 102 21.05 -15.52 25.26
CA PRO A 102 19.95 -16.34 24.72
C PRO A 102 18.82 -16.66 25.73
N ALA A 103 17.83 -17.41 25.22
CA ALA A 103 16.82 -18.16 25.96
C ALA A 103 15.71 -17.35 26.67
N SER A 104 14.66 -17.03 25.92
CA SER A 104 13.30 -17.21 26.46
C SER A 104 12.35 -17.58 25.32
N GLU A 105 11.92 -18.84 25.35
CA GLU A 105 10.79 -19.33 24.60
C GLU A 105 9.54 -18.56 25.03
N THR A 106 8.85 -17.92 24.09
CA THR A 106 7.48 -17.47 24.29
C THR A 106 6.73 -17.77 23.00
N PRO A 107 5.57 -18.46 23.07
CA PRO A 107 5.12 -19.35 22.01
C PRO A 107 4.68 -18.59 20.77
N ALA A 108 5.07 -19.13 19.61
CA ALA A 108 4.55 -18.73 18.31
C ALA A 108 3.03 -18.58 18.37
N ALA A 109 2.50 -17.48 17.83
CA ALA A 109 1.07 -17.27 17.72
C ALA A 109 0.42 -18.53 17.11
N ARG A 110 -0.56 -19.12 17.81
CA ARG A 110 -1.25 -20.37 17.43
C ARG A 110 -1.48 -20.45 15.92
N GLY A 111 -0.75 -21.34 15.24
CA GLY A 111 -0.93 -21.68 13.82
C GLY A 111 -0.13 -20.87 12.80
N ALA A 112 0.82 -20.02 13.21
CA ALA A 112 1.79 -19.44 12.30
C ALA A 112 2.82 -20.51 11.90
N VAL A 113 2.55 -21.20 10.79
CA VAL A 113 3.55 -22.04 10.13
C VAL A 113 4.60 -21.10 9.53
N GLU A 114 5.89 -21.43 9.68
CA GLU A 114 6.94 -20.69 8.98
C GLU A 114 6.76 -20.86 7.48
N ILE A 115 6.24 -19.81 6.84
CA ILE A 115 6.12 -19.73 5.40
C ILE A 115 7.46 -19.25 4.86
N ASP A 116 8.34 -20.19 4.55
CA ASP A 116 9.68 -19.90 4.04
C ASP A 116 9.67 -19.81 2.50
N GLY A 117 9.91 -18.61 1.96
CA GLY A 117 10.03 -18.36 0.52
C GLY A 117 9.53 -17.00 0.03
N PRO A 118 10.00 -16.52 -1.13
CA PRO A 118 9.71 -15.17 -1.65
C PRO A 118 8.21 -14.88 -1.89
N TYR A 119 7.37 -15.90 -2.07
CA TYR A 119 5.95 -15.73 -2.43
C TYR A 119 4.99 -15.85 -1.24
N GLY A 120 5.47 -16.34 -0.09
CA GLY A 120 4.67 -16.53 1.12
C GLY A 120 3.93 -15.28 1.59
N PRO A 121 4.61 -14.11 1.70
CA PRO A 121 3.98 -12.85 2.10
C PRO A 121 2.81 -12.43 1.19
N LYS A 122 2.92 -12.67 -0.13
CA LYS A 122 1.88 -12.30 -1.11
C LYS A 122 0.63 -13.17 -0.94
N LEU A 123 0.82 -14.47 -0.75
CA LEU A 123 -0.30 -15.41 -0.55
C LEU A 123 -1.00 -15.17 0.79
N ARG A 124 -0.24 -14.95 1.87
CA ARG A 124 -0.81 -14.57 3.18
C ARG A 124 -1.65 -13.30 3.07
N ALA A 125 -1.17 -12.31 2.32
CA ALA A 125 -1.91 -11.06 2.12
C ALA A 125 -3.26 -11.28 1.40
N LEU A 126 -3.28 -12.10 0.35
CA LEU A 126 -4.51 -12.46 -0.34
C LEU A 126 -5.46 -13.27 0.56
N TRP A 127 -4.93 -14.17 1.39
CA TRP A 127 -5.72 -14.93 2.37
C TRP A 127 -6.37 -14.04 3.43
N ILE A 128 -5.62 -13.05 3.95
CA ILE A 128 -6.16 -12.05 4.88
C ILE A 128 -7.24 -11.21 4.20
N SER A 129 -7.08 -10.87 2.92
CA SER A 129 -8.14 -10.19 2.14
C SER A 129 -9.40 -11.05 2.06
N ALA A 130 -9.27 -12.34 1.76
CA ALA A 130 -10.38 -13.28 1.71
C ALA A 130 -11.11 -13.41 3.06
N TRP A 131 -10.37 -13.41 4.17
CA TRP A 131 -10.91 -13.36 5.53
C TRP A 131 -11.67 -12.06 5.82
N ASN A 132 -11.12 -10.92 5.41
CA ASN A 132 -11.77 -9.61 5.58
C ASN A 132 -12.99 -9.44 4.68
N LEU A 133 -13.07 -10.18 3.58
CA LEU A 133 -14.27 -10.28 2.73
C LEU A 133 -15.31 -11.28 3.27
N GLY A 134 -15.03 -11.96 4.39
CA GLY A 134 -15.91 -12.97 4.96
C GLY A 134 -16.06 -14.23 4.10
N VAL A 135 -15.18 -14.45 3.13
CA VAL A 135 -15.17 -15.63 2.26
C VAL A 135 -14.55 -16.82 2.99
N VAL A 136 -13.50 -16.56 3.76
CA VAL A 136 -12.79 -17.55 4.57
C VAL A 136 -13.29 -17.52 6.01
N ARG A 137 -13.39 -18.69 6.65
CA ARG A 137 -13.72 -18.85 8.09
C ARG A 137 -12.51 -19.03 9.02
N ASP A 138 -11.36 -19.41 8.48
CA ASP A 138 -10.13 -19.54 9.25
C ASP A 138 -8.98 -18.76 8.58
N ARG A 139 -8.48 -17.75 9.29
CA ARG A 139 -7.39 -16.88 8.83
C ARG A 139 -5.99 -17.50 8.94
N THR A 140 -5.85 -18.70 9.49
CA THR A 140 -4.54 -19.31 9.74
C THR A 140 -3.80 -19.64 8.44
N ASP A 141 -2.47 -19.62 8.52
CA ASP A 141 -1.60 -20.00 7.41
C ASP A 141 -1.76 -21.48 7.05
N ALA A 142 -2.04 -22.34 8.03
CA ALA A 142 -2.34 -23.76 7.81
C ALA A 142 -3.59 -23.97 6.95
N ALA A 143 -4.66 -23.20 7.20
CA ALA A 143 -5.88 -23.23 6.39
C ALA A 143 -5.61 -22.72 4.96
N MET A 144 -4.80 -21.67 4.82
CA MET A 144 -4.36 -21.17 3.52
C MET A 144 -3.59 -22.23 2.73
N ILE A 145 -2.59 -22.85 3.35
CA ILE A 145 -1.77 -23.90 2.74
C ILE A 145 -2.65 -25.06 2.27
N SER A 146 -3.51 -25.57 3.15
CA SER A 146 -4.42 -26.66 2.82
C SER A 146 -5.37 -26.30 1.67
N PHE A 147 -5.83 -25.05 1.61
CA PHE A 147 -6.67 -24.57 0.53
C PHE A 147 -5.91 -24.54 -0.81
N VAL A 148 -4.73 -23.93 -0.84
CA VAL A 148 -3.91 -23.80 -2.06
C VAL A 148 -3.49 -25.17 -2.59
N GLU A 149 -3.09 -26.09 -1.70
CA GLU A 149 -2.76 -27.47 -2.08
C GLU A 149 -3.96 -28.20 -2.69
N ARG A 150 -5.17 -28.03 -2.13
CA ARG A 150 -6.39 -28.62 -2.71
C ARG A 150 -6.72 -28.06 -4.10
N GLN A 151 -6.54 -26.76 -4.31
CA GLN A 151 -6.88 -26.09 -5.58
C GLN A 151 -5.86 -26.38 -6.68
N THR A 152 -4.57 -26.32 -6.36
CA THR A 152 -3.50 -26.40 -7.37
C THR A 152 -2.88 -27.78 -7.49
N LYS A 153 -3.11 -28.67 -6.50
CA LYS A 153 -2.39 -29.93 -6.31
C LYS A 153 -0.87 -29.76 -6.16
N ILE A 154 -0.40 -28.55 -5.87
CA ILE A 154 1.02 -28.23 -5.66
C ILE A 154 1.29 -28.14 -4.17
N SER A 155 2.27 -28.90 -3.68
CA SER A 155 2.73 -28.86 -2.29
C SER A 155 3.28 -27.49 -1.89
N HIS A 156 3.02 -27.07 -0.64
CA HIS A 156 3.42 -25.77 -0.12
C HIS A 156 4.89 -25.42 -0.25
N THR A 157 5.78 -26.37 -0.03
CA THR A 157 7.22 -26.18 -0.18
C THR A 157 7.62 -25.78 -1.60
N ARG A 158 6.91 -26.30 -2.61
CA ARG A 158 7.25 -26.11 -4.02
C ARG A 158 6.82 -24.75 -4.52
N TRP A 159 5.57 -24.33 -4.33
CA TRP A 159 5.11 -23.01 -4.79
C TRP A 159 5.68 -21.85 -3.97
N LEU A 160 6.26 -22.10 -2.79
CA LEU A 160 7.01 -21.07 -2.08
C LEU A 160 8.36 -20.74 -2.73
N ARG A 161 8.96 -21.69 -3.45
CA ARG A 161 10.29 -21.56 -4.06
C ARG A 161 10.26 -21.42 -5.58
N ALA A 162 9.33 -22.12 -6.25
CA ALA A 162 9.20 -22.14 -7.70
C ALA A 162 8.26 -21.04 -8.21
N ALA A 163 8.80 -20.08 -8.96
CA ALA A 163 8.07 -18.91 -9.46
C ALA A 163 6.82 -19.26 -10.30
N ALA A 164 6.90 -20.28 -11.16
CA ALA A 164 5.77 -20.70 -12.00
C ALA A 164 4.61 -21.25 -11.17
N ASP A 165 4.93 -22.06 -10.17
CA ASP A 165 3.94 -22.67 -9.28
C ASP A 165 3.35 -21.63 -8.32
N ALA A 166 4.18 -20.69 -7.83
CA ALA A 166 3.72 -19.54 -7.05
C ALA A 166 2.69 -18.70 -7.79
N ARG A 167 2.94 -18.41 -9.08
CA ARG A 167 1.99 -17.66 -9.93
C ARG A 167 0.66 -18.39 -10.05
N LYS A 168 0.68 -19.70 -10.29
CA LYS A 168 -0.56 -20.51 -10.35
C LYS A 168 -1.35 -20.43 -9.04
N ALA A 169 -0.67 -20.53 -7.90
CA ALA A 169 -1.31 -20.39 -6.59
C ALA A 169 -1.92 -19.00 -6.38
N VAL A 170 -1.19 -17.94 -6.73
CA VAL A 170 -1.66 -16.55 -6.62
C VAL A 170 -2.86 -16.29 -7.52
N GLU A 171 -2.81 -16.69 -8.79
CA GLU A 171 -3.90 -16.47 -9.73
C GLU A 171 -5.14 -17.30 -9.38
N GLY A 172 -4.97 -18.55 -8.94
CA GLY A 172 -6.08 -19.36 -8.43
C GLY A 172 -6.78 -18.71 -7.23
N LEU A 173 -5.99 -18.15 -6.31
CA LEU A 173 -6.53 -17.46 -5.13
C LEU A 173 -7.22 -16.15 -5.51
N LYS A 174 -6.63 -15.34 -6.40
CA LYS A 174 -7.26 -14.12 -6.93
C LYS A 174 -8.60 -14.43 -7.60
N ALA A 175 -8.64 -15.41 -8.49
CA ALA A 175 -9.86 -15.81 -9.20
C ALA A 175 -10.97 -16.28 -8.25
N TRP A 176 -10.60 -17.08 -7.25
CA TRP A 176 -11.54 -17.53 -6.23
C TRP A 176 -12.10 -16.37 -5.40
N VAL A 177 -11.23 -15.46 -4.93
CA VAL A 177 -11.66 -14.27 -4.16
C VAL A 177 -12.48 -13.32 -5.03
N SER A 178 -12.21 -13.20 -6.33
CA SER A 178 -13.07 -12.44 -7.23
C SER A 178 -14.46 -13.02 -7.32
N ARG A 179 -14.58 -14.35 -7.46
CA ARG A 179 -15.86 -15.05 -7.57
C ARG A 179 -16.67 -14.97 -6.28
N GLU A 180 -16.08 -15.36 -5.15
CA GLU A 180 -16.79 -15.42 -3.87
C GLU A 180 -16.89 -14.05 -3.20
N GLY A 181 -15.84 -13.23 -3.32
CA GLY A 181 -15.67 -11.94 -2.67
C GLY A 181 -16.23 -10.75 -3.46
N GLY A 182 -16.42 -10.91 -4.77
CA GLY A 182 -16.83 -9.83 -5.67
C GLY A 182 -15.75 -8.77 -5.87
N VAL A 183 -14.47 -9.13 -5.74
CA VAL A 183 -13.34 -8.21 -5.91
C VAL A 183 -12.99 -8.09 -7.39
N GLY A 184 -13.05 -6.88 -7.94
CA GLY A 184 -12.43 -6.56 -9.22
C GLY A 184 -10.97 -6.18 -8.98
N TRP A 185 -10.06 -7.14 -9.12
CA TRP A 185 -8.64 -6.86 -8.93
C TRP A 185 -8.14 -5.87 -9.99
N PRO A 186 -7.39 -4.82 -9.61
CA PRO A 186 -6.80 -3.90 -10.56
C PRO A 186 -5.78 -4.62 -11.45
N ALA A 187 -5.57 -4.12 -12.66
CA ALA A 187 -4.54 -4.62 -13.56
C ALA A 187 -3.11 -4.38 -13.02
N SER A 188 -2.94 -3.31 -12.24
CA SER A 188 -1.70 -2.99 -11.54
C SER A 188 -1.65 -3.70 -10.18
N ASP A 189 -0.49 -4.26 -9.85
CA ASP A 189 -0.18 -4.78 -8.51
C ASP A 189 0.13 -3.64 -7.50
N ASP A 190 -0.23 -2.38 -7.80
CA ASP A 190 -0.08 -1.24 -6.89
C ASP A 190 -0.79 -1.50 -5.55
N PRO A 191 -0.08 -1.41 -4.40
CA PRO A 191 -0.64 -1.78 -3.11
C PRO A 191 -1.85 -0.94 -2.67
N LEU A 192 -1.97 0.32 -3.11
CA LEU A 192 -3.11 1.17 -2.76
C LEU A 192 -4.32 0.80 -3.61
N SER A 193 -4.13 0.59 -4.92
CA SER A 193 -5.19 0.14 -5.82
C SER A 193 -5.80 -1.19 -5.38
N VAL A 194 -4.97 -2.15 -4.93
CA VAL A 194 -5.45 -3.44 -4.41
C VAL A 194 -6.32 -3.24 -3.16
N ARG A 195 -5.89 -2.40 -2.22
CA ARG A 195 -6.68 -2.11 -1.00
C ARG A 195 -8.00 -1.42 -1.31
N ARG A 196 -8.00 -0.44 -2.22
CA ARG A 196 -9.22 0.23 -2.70
C ARG A 196 -10.20 -0.76 -3.29
N ALA A 197 -9.74 -1.70 -4.12
CA ALA A 197 -10.58 -2.74 -4.68
C ALA A 197 -11.22 -3.64 -3.60
N VAL A 198 -10.48 -3.99 -2.54
CA VAL A 198 -11.02 -4.78 -1.41
C VAL A 198 -12.08 -3.98 -0.65
N ILE A 199 -11.82 -2.70 -0.34
CA ILE A 199 -12.79 -1.82 0.35
C ILE A 199 -14.08 -1.68 -0.47
N ALA A 200 -13.96 -1.40 -1.77
CA ALA A 200 -15.11 -1.30 -2.66
C ALA A 200 -15.92 -2.61 -2.70
N ALA A 201 -15.26 -3.77 -2.71
CA ALA A 201 -15.93 -5.06 -2.65
C ALA A 201 -16.64 -5.29 -1.31
N GLN A 202 -15.99 -4.99 -0.17
CA GLN A 202 -16.60 -5.08 1.15
C GLN A 202 -17.84 -4.20 1.28
N TRP A 203 -17.75 -2.96 0.80
CA TRP A 203 -18.86 -2.00 0.83
C TRP A 203 -20.05 -2.49 0.00
N ARG A 204 -19.83 -2.92 -1.25
CA ARG A 204 -20.90 -3.49 -2.08
C ARG A 204 -21.56 -4.70 -1.43
N ARG A 205 -20.76 -5.55 -0.78
CA ARG A 205 -21.27 -6.76 -0.11
C ARG A 205 -22.10 -6.42 1.13
N LEU A 206 -21.64 -5.49 1.96
CA LEU A 206 -22.40 -4.97 3.09
C LEU A 206 -23.72 -4.32 2.64
N GLY A 207 -23.71 -3.59 1.52
CA GLY A 207 -24.92 -3.00 0.93
C GLY A 207 -25.94 -4.07 0.51
N LYS A 208 -25.49 -5.14 -0.15
CA LYS A 208 -26.35 -6.30 -0.50
C LYS A 208 -26.92 -7.02 0.73
N LEU A 209 -26.24 -6.93 1.88
CA LEU A 209 -26.72 -7.49 3.15
C LEU A 209 -27.65 -6.54 3.90
N GLY A 210 -27.86 -5.30 3.43
CA GLY A 210 -28.63 -4.28 4.15
C GLY A 210 -27.94 -3.80 5.44
N ALA A 211 -26.65 -4.09 5.62
CA ALA A 211 -25.90 -3.79 6.84
C ALA A 211 -25.24 -2.40 6.82
N ILE A 212 -25.62 -1.53 5.88
CA ILE A 212 -25.11 -0.16 5.76
C ILE A 212 -26.22 0.79 6.12
N ASP A 213 -25.95 1.64 7.10
CA ASP A 213 -26.75 2.84 7.32
C ASP A 213 -26.24 3.93 6.40
N HIS A 214 -27.10 4.35 5.49
CA HIS A 214 -26.81 5.41 4.54
C HIS A 214 -27.09 6.80 5.11
N HIS A 215 -27.77 6.90 6.27
CA HIS A 215 -28.22 8.15 6.89
C HIS A 215 -28.96 9.07 5.90
N GLY A 216 -29.67 8.50 4.93
CA GLY A 216 -30.35 9.24 3.85
C GLY A 216 -29.44 9.78 2.74
N PHE A 217 -28.12 9.57 2.82
CA PHE A 217 -27.17 9.94 1.77
C PHE A 217 -26.95 8.79 0.76
N GLY A 218 -26.43 9.09 -0.43
CA GLY A 218 -26.07 8.06 -1.40
C GLY A 218 -24.99 7.10 -0.87
N ALA A 219 -24.93 5.88 -1.40
CA ALA A 219 -24.00 4.83 -0.95
C ALA A 219 -22.53 5.28 -0.98
N ASP A 220 -22.14 6.10 -1.95
CA ASP A 220 -20.76 6.60 -2.11
C ASP A 220 -20.41 7.69 -1.09
N HIS A 221 -21.38 8.54 -0.72
CA HIS A 221 -21.18 9.54 0.31
C HIS A 221 -21.05 8.89 1.69
N ALA A 222 -21.91 7.90 1.98
CA ALA A 222 -21.82 7.12 3.20
C ALA A 222 -20.45 6.41 3.33
N LEU A 223 -19.90 5.88 2.24
CA LEU A 223 -18.54 5.30 2.23
C LEU A 223 -17.49 6.36 2.55
N THR A 224 -17.58 7.52 1.92
CA THR A 224 -16.65 8.65 2.13
C THR A 224 -16.65 9.12 3.59
N CYS A 225 -17.83 9.28 4.20
CA CYS A 225 -17.96 9.62 5.62
C CYS A 225 -17.41 8.51 6.53
N TYR A 226 -17.63 7.25 6.17
CA TYR A 226 -17.11 6.10 6.91
C TYR A 226 -15.58 6.06 6.87
N ILE A 227 -14.98 6.25 5.69
CA ILE A 227 -13.53 6.32 5.53
C ILE A 227 -12.96 7.47 6.36
N GLY A 228 -13.55 8.68 6.29
CA GLY A 228 -13.11 9.82 7.12
C GLY A 228 -13.14 9.51 8.62
N THR A 229 -14.21 8.87 9.08
CA THR A 229 -14.35 8.44 10.49
C THR A 229 -13.25 7.46 10.90
N VAL A 230 -12.99 6.42 10.11
CA VAL A 230 -12.04 5.36 10.48
C VAL A 230 -10.59 5.79 10.27
N ALA A 231 -10.28 6.44 9.14
CA ALA A 231 -8.91 6.79 8.76
C ALA A 231 -8.40 8.09 9.42
N ARG A 232 -9.30 9.02 9.76
CA ARG A 232 -8.94 10.37 10.26
C ARG A 232 -9.66 10.74 11.57
N GLY A 233 -10.48 9.85 12.11
CA GLY A 233 -11.22 10.10 13.35
C GLY A 233 -12.40 11.09 13.21
N SER A 234 -12.77 11.50 11.98
CA SER A 234 -13.85 12.47 11.76
C SER A 234 -14.53 12.28 10.41
N SER A 235 -15.86 12.12 10.43
CA SER A 235 -16.69 12.05 9.22
C SER A 235 -16.67 13.34 8.40
N ARG A 236 -16.38 14.48 9.03
CA ARG A 236 -16.29 15.81 8.36
C ARG A 236 -15.05 15.96 7.51
N LEU A 237 -14.01 15.17 7.78
CA LEU A 237 -12.79 15.11 6.96
C LEU A 237 -12.96 14.09 5.82
N GLY A 238 -14.19 13.92 5.32
CA GLY A 238 -14.55 12.91 4.33
C GLY A 238 -13.60 12.90 3.15
N THR A 239 -12.87 11.80 3.00
CA THR A 239 -11.96 11.56 1.89
C THR A 239 -12.53 10.45 1.03
N GLY A 240 -12.71 10.72 -0.26
CA GLY A 240 -13.12 9.70 -1.21
C GLY A 240 -12.13 8.52 -1.21
N LEU A 241 -12.59 7.35 -1.61
CA LEU A 241 -11.75 6.15 -1.68
C LEU A 241 -10.51 6.37 -2.57
N ASP A 242 -10.64 7.21 -3.60
CA ASP A 242 -9.59 7.54 -4.55
C ASP A 242 -8.70 8.72 -4.10
N ASP A 243 -8.88 9.24 -2.88
CA ASP A 243 -8.04 10.31 -2.36
C ASP A 243 -6.56 9.88 -2.33
N PRO A 244 -5.65 10.62 -2.99
CA PRO A 244 -4.23 10.29 -3.04
C PRO A 244 -3.52 10.48 -1.70
N SER A 245 -4.11 11.21 -0.76
CA SER A 245 -3.54 11.44 0.58
C SER A 245 -3.82 10.29 1.56
N LEU A 246 -4.63 9.29 1.18
CA LEU A 246 -4.86 8.11 2.00
C LEU A 246 -3.64 7.19 2.00
N THR A 247 -3.12 6.90 3.20
CA THR A 247 -1.99 6.01 3.37
C THR A 247 -2.41 4.53 3.34
N ALA A 248 -1.46 3.64 3.06
CA ALA A 248 -1.68 2.20 3.12
C ALA A 248 -2.21 1.73 4.48
N GLU A 249 -1.72 2.33 5.57
CA GLU A 249 -2.12 1.99 6.94
C GLU A 249 -3.57 2.40 7.23
N GLN A 250 -3.98 3.59 6.77
CA GLN A 250 -5.36 4.04 6.89
C GLN A 250 -6.33 3.13 6.11
N LEU A 251 -5.96 2.73 4.90
CA LEU A 251 -6.75 1.78 4.12
C LEU A 251 -6.82 0.41 4.81
N ASP A 252 -5.73 -0.06 5.42
CA ASP A 252 -5.72 -1.31 6.19
C ASP A 252 -6.67 -1.25 7.40
N GLN A 253 -6.70 -0.12 8.11
CA GLN A 253 -7.64 0.12 9.21
C GLN A 253 -9.11 0.03 8.73
N VAL A 254 -9.41 0.65 7.59
CA VAL A 254 -10.75 0.59 6.96
C VAL A 254 -11.11 -0.84 6.58
N ILE A 255 -10.21 -1.58 5.92
CA ILE A 255 -10.44 -2.98 5.51
C ILE A 255 -10.75 -3.87 6.73
N VAL A 256 -10.00 -3.70 7.82
CA VAL A 256 -10.20 -4.46 9.06
C VAL A 256 -11.55 -4.10 9.69
N ALA A 257 -11.90 -2.81 9.76
CA ALA A 257 -13.16 -2.34 10.34
C ALA A 257 -14.37 -2.85 9.55
N LEU A 258 -14.37 -2.70 8.23
CA LEU A 258 -15.41 -3.23 7.34
C LEU A 258 -15.48 -4.75 7.41
N GLY A 259 -14.35 -5.44 7.47
CA GLY A 259 -14.32 -6.90 7.53
C GLY A 259 -14.92 -7.46 8.83
N ARG A 260 -14.72 -6.77 9.97
CA ARG A 260 -15.42 -7.12 11.22
C ARG A 260 -16.93 -6.94 11.07
N LYS A 261 -17.37 -5.80 10.52
CA LYS A 261 -18.79 -5.50 10.31
C LYS A 261 -19.45 -6.53 9.38
N LEU A 262 -18.77 -6.89 8.29
CA LEU A 262 -19.24 -7.86 7.31
C LEU A 262 -19.38 -9.25 7.91
N ARG A 263 -18.39 -9.74 8.66
CA ARG A 263 -18.48 -11.05 9.31
C ARG A 263 -19.59 -11.09 10.37
N LYS A 264 -19.78 -10.01 11.13
CA LYS A 264 -20.90 -9.89 12.08
C LYS A 264 -22.25 -9.99 11.35
N ALA A 265 -22.45 -9.22 10.28
CA ALA A 265 -23.67 -9.28 9.49
C ALA A 265 -23.91 -10.66 8.86
N LEU A 266 -22.85 -11.32 8.39
CA LEU A 266 -22.93 -12.68 7.86
C LEU A 266 -23.31 -13.71 8.94
N SER A 267 -22.81 -13.58 10.18
CA SER A 267 -23.20 -14.45 11.28
C SER A 267 -24.65 -14.22 11.73
N GLU A 268 -25.11 -12.97 11.75
CA GLU A 268 -26.49 -12.62 12.15
C GLU A 268 -27.54 -13.14 11.17
N ARG A 269 -27.19 -13.29 9.88
CA ARG A 269 -28.09 -13.85 8.86
C ARG A 269 -28.06 -15.38 8.79
N ALA A 270 -27.03 -16.01 9.36
CA ALA A 270 -26.87 -17.45 9.40
C ALA A 270 -27.47 -18.08 10.67
N ALA A 271 -27.75 -17.26 11.70
CA ALA A 271 -28.50 -17.62 12.89
C ALA A 271 -30.01 -17.47 12.65
#